data_AF-A0A418X7S1-F1
#
_entry.id   AF-A0A418X7S1-F1
#
_cell.length_a   1.000
_cell.length_b   1.000
_cell.length_c   1.000
_cell.angle_alpha   90.00
_cell.angle_beta   90.00
_cell.angle_gamma   90.00
#
_symmetry.space_group_name_H-M   'P 1'
#
loop_
_entity.id
_entity.type
_entity.pdbx_description
1 polymer ?
#
loop_
_entity_poly.entity_id
_entity_poly.type
_entity_poly.pdbx_seq_one_letter_code
_entity_poly.pdbx_strand_id
1 'polypeptide(L)'
;IKQTIDYALSKGFTVNLYLEDWSSGMRDSRDYLFMMMDELVKLPIKRFLLPDTLGILNPLQCVEYMRQMVRRYPNSHFDFHAHNDYDLAVSNSLAAVLSGAKGLHVTVNGLGERCGNAPLASV
;
A
#
# COMPACT_ATOMS: atom_id res chain seq x y z
N ILE A 1 -9.77 14.90 1.43
CA ILE A 1 -8.75 14.35 0.50
C ILE A 1 -8.56 15.25 -0.72
N LYS A 2 -9.56 15.40 -1.62
CA LYS A 2 -9.42 16.19 -2.85
C LYS A 2 -8.90 17.62 -2.65
N GLN A 3 -9.48 18.37 -1.71
CA GLN A 3 -9.03 19.74 -1.40
C GLN A 3 -7.54 19.82 -1.05
N THR A 4 -7.01 18.85 -0.29
CA THR A 4 -5.60 18.79 0.08
C THR A 4 -4.71 18.50 -1.13
N ILE A 5 -5.15 17.61 -2.01
CA ILE A 5 -4.46 17.28 -3.26
C ILE A 5 -4.43 18.51 -4.16
N ASP A 6 -5.57 19.15 -4.40
CA ASP A 6 -5.68 20.36 -5.23
C ASP A 6 -4.78 21.47 -4.71
N TYR A 7 -4.74 21.66 -3.38
CA TYR A 7 -3.84 22.63 -2.76
C TYR A 7 -2.36 22.26 -2.96
N ALA A 8 -1.97 21.00 -2.76
CA ALA A 8 -0.59 20.57 -2.97
C ALA A 8 -0.14 20.78 -4.43
N LEU A 9 -0.99 20.46 -5.40
CA LEU A 9 -0.73 20.68 -6.82
C LEU A 9 -0.61 22.17 -7.14
N SER A 10 -1.44 23.03 -6.55
CA SER A 10 -1.33 24.49 -6.70
C SER A 10 0.01 25.06 -6.23
N LYS A 11 0.74 24.31 -5.38
CA LYS A 11 2.08 24.64 -4.89
C LYS A 11 3.20 23.93 -5.65
N GLY A 12 2.88 23.17 -6.70
CA GLY A 12 3.85 22.43 -7.51
C GLY A 12 4.34 21.12 -6.89
N PHE A 13 3.69 20.62 -5.83
CA PHE A 13 4.05 19.33 -5.25
C PHE A 13 3.52 18.15 -6.08
N THR A 14 4.27 17.06 -6.08
CA THR A 14 3.77 15.74 -6.50
C THR A 14 3.17 15.02 -5.30
N VAL A 15 2.06 14.31 -5.50
CA VAL A 15 1.34 13.62 -4.41
C VAL A 15 1.42 12.11 -4.60
N ASN A 16 1.83 11.40 -3.55
CA ASN A 16 1.51 9.98 -3.34
C ASN A 16 0.44 9.89 -2.24
N LEU A 17 -0.36 8.83 -2.24
CA LEU A 17 -1.44 8.68 -1.27
C LEU A 17 -1.33 7.33 -0.54
N TYR A 18 -1.28 7.39 0.79
CA TYR A 18 -1.38 6.23 1.66
C TYR A 18 -2.85 5.85 1.89
N LEU A 19 -3.17 4.58 1.64
CA LEU A 19 -4.40 3.95 2.13
C LEU A 19 -4.10 3.37 3.51
N GLU A 20 -4.06 4.23 4.52
CA GLU A 20 -3.83 3.79 5.90
C GLU A 20 -4.86 2.72 6.30
N ASP A 21 -4.37 1.66 6.97
CA ASP A 21 -5.12 0.47 7.35
C ASP A 21 -5.76 -0.29 6.16
N TRP A 22 -5.13 -0.23 4.99
CA TRP A 22 -5.55 -0.97 3.79
C TRP A 22 -5.72 -2.48 4.06
N SER A 23 -4.83 -3.10 4.82
CA SER A 23 -4.90 -4.54 5.13
C SER A 23 -6.20 -4.94 5.85
N SER A 24 -6.60 -4.21 6.89
CA SER A 24 -7.89 -4.42 7.56
C SER A 24 -9.04 -3.99 6.66
N GLY A 25 -8.92 -2.87 5.95
CA GLY A 25 -9.93 -2.38 5.01
C GLY A 25 -10.30 -3.40 3.93
N MET A 26 -9.31 -4.10 3.37
CA MET A 26 -9.54 -5.17 2.39
C MET A 26 -10.25 -6.41 2.98
N ARG A 27 -10.07 -6.66 4.28
CA ARG A 27 -10.69 -7.79 4.99
C ARG A 27 -12.12 -7.46 5.43
N ASP A 28 -12.31 -6.28 6.03
CA ASP A 28 -13.48 -5.98 6.85
C ASP A 28 -14.40 -4.90 6.21
N SER A 29 -13.92 -4.12 5.24
CA SER A 29 -14.65 -2.97 4.67
C SER A 29 -14.32 -2.72 3.19
N ARG A 30 -14.23 -3.80 2.41
CA ARG A 30 -13.72 -3.76 1.02
C ARG A 30 -14.52 -2.84 0.09
N ASP A 31 -15.84 -2.81 0.23
CA ASP A 31 -16.70 -1.98 -0.63
C ASP A 31 -16.44 -0.49 -0.41
N TYR A 32 -16.22 -0.08 0.83
CA TYR A 32 -15.85 1.29 1.16
C TYR A 32 -14.49 1.67 0.54
N LEU A 33 -13.50 0.78 0.63
CA LEU A 33 -12.18 0.98 0.05
C LEU A 33 -12.25 1.16 -1.47
N PHE A 34 -12.99 0.28 -2.17
CA PHE A 34 -13.12 0.41 -3.63
C PHE A 34 -13.94 1.62 -4.04
N MET A 35 -15.00 1.97 -3.31
CA MET A 35 -15.74 3.21 -3.54
C MET A 35 -14.83 4.44 -3.42
N MET A 36 -13.98 4.49 -2.40
CA MET A 36 -12.99 5.56 -2.24
C MET A 36 -11.99 5.57 -3.39
N MET A 37 -11.41 4.42 -3.71
CA MET A 37 -10.41 4.28 -4.76
C MET A 37 -10.94 4.65 -6.14
N ASP A 38 -12.19 4.30 -6.45
CA ASP A 38 -12.85 4.66 -7.71
C ASP A 38 -12.87 6.18 -7.93
N GLU A 39 -12.96 6.98 -6.87
CA GLU A 39 -12.83 8.45 -6.96
C GLU A 39 -11.38 8.93 -6.95
N LEU A 40 -10.51 8.31 -6.15
CA LEU A 40 -9.11 8.75 -6.03
C LEU A 40 -8.29 8.52 -7.31
N VAL A 41 -8.54 7.45 -8.06
CA VAL A 41 -7.82 7.17 -9.31
C VAL A 41 -8.10 8.20 -10.42
N LYS A 42 -9.12 9.05 -10.26
CA LYS A 42 -9.43 10.16 -11.17
C LYS A 42 -8.57 11.40 -10.90
N LEU A 43 -7.86 11.44 -9.76
CA LEU A 43 -7.01 12.55 -9.34
C LEU A 43 -5.56 12.31 -9.80
N PRO A 44 -4.74 13.37 -9.95
CA PRO A 44 -3.34 13.24 -10.41
C PRO A 44 -2.40 12.78 -9.28
N ILE A 45 -2.73 11.65 -8.66
CA ILE A 45 -1.91 10.96 -7.66
C ILE A 45 -0.87 10.12 -8.40
N LYS A 46 0.40 10.28 -8.01
CA LYS A 46 1.52 9.60 -8.68
C LYS A 46 1.63 8.13 -8.29
N ARG A 47 1.45 7.81 -7.01
CA ARG A 47 1.50 6.44 -6.47
C ARG A 47 0.48 6.27 -5.36
N PHE A 48 -0.13 5.10 -5.33
CA PHE A 48 -0.99 4.63 -4.24
C PHE A 48 -0.19 3.64 -3.40
N LEU A 49 -0.13 3.88 -2.11
CA LEU A 49 0.69 3.14 -1.17
C LEU A 49 -0.25 2.25 -0.36
N LEU A 50 0.01 0.95 -0.33
CA LEU A 50 -0.87 -0.07 0.26
C LEU A 50 -0.29 -0.60 1.58
N PRO A 51 -0.69 0.03 2.70
CA PRO A 51 -0.67 -0.42 4.08
C PRO A 51 -0.87 -1.86 4.49
N ASP A 52 0.14 -2.61 4.91
CA ASP A 52 -0.12 -3.53 6.04
C ASP A 52 0.18 -2.83 7.38
N THR A 53 -0.62 -1.80 7.70
CA THR A 53 -0.38 -0.87 8.81
C THR A 53 -0.21 -1.59 10.15
N LEU A 54 -0.99 -2.63 10.38
CA LEU A 54 -0.98 -3.42 11.62
C LEU A 54 -0.12 -4.69 11.51
N GLY A 55 0.49 -4.95 10.35
CA GLY A 55 1.32 -6.13 10.11
C GLY A 55 0.54 -7.45 10.17
N ILE A 56 -0.74 -7.46 9.80
CA ILE A 56 -1.67 -8.58 10.04
C ILE A 56 -1.82 -9.54 8.85
N LEU A 57 -1.23 -9.23 7.70
CA LEU A 57 -1.39 -10.06 6.51
C LEU A 57 -0.46 -11.26 6.53
N ASN A 58 -0.96 -12.38 6.02
CA ASN A 58 -0.11 -13.47 5.53
C ASN A 58 0.13 -13.35 4.01
N PRO A 59 1.11 -14.09 3.44
CA PRO A 59 1.46 -13.97 2.03
C PRO A 59 0.32 -14.27 1.06
N LEU A 60 -0.56 -15.23 1.40
CA LEU A 60 -1.69 -15.59 0.53
C LEU A 60 -2.73 -14.47 0.47
N GLN A 61 -3.03 -13.85 1.61
CA GLN A 61 -3.89 -12.67 1.68
C GLN A 61 -3.27 -11.49 0.94
N CYS A 62 -1.96 -11.27 1.09
CA CYS A 62 -1.24 -10.24 0.35
C CYS A 62 -1.40 -10.44 -1.17
N VAL A 63 -1.18 -11.67 -1.67
CA VAL A 63 -1.38 -12.00 -3.09
C VAL A 63 -2.82 -11.71 -3.53
N GLU A 64 -3.80 -12.19 -2.76
CA GLU A 64 -5.21 -12.02 -3.08
C GLU A 64 -5.58 -10.53 -3.20
N TYR A 65 -5.26 -9.74 -2.17
CA TYR A 65 -5.65 -8.34 -2.08
C TYR A 65 -4.92 -7.48 -3.09
N MET A 66 -3.61 -7.71 -3.29
CA MET A 66 -2.83 -7.01 -4.30
C MET A 66 -3.35 -7.28 -5.71
N ARG A 67 -3.68 -8.53 -6.05
CA ARG A 67 -4.25 -8.86 -7.37
C ARG A 67 -5.60 -8.19 -7.60
N GLN A 68 -6.44 -8.07 -6.57
CA GLN A 68 -7.69 -7.33 -6.70
C GLN A 68 -7.46 -5.85 -7.04
N MET A 69 -6.51 -5.19 -6.34
CA MET A 69 -6.14 -3.80 -6.60
C MET A 69 -5.58 -3.60 -8.01
N VAL A 70 -4.57 -4.39 -8.38
CA VAL A 70 -3.89 -4.29 -9.70
C VAL A 70 -4.85 -4.62 -10.84
N ARG A 71 -5.74 -5.61 -10.68
CA ARG A 71 -6.71 -5.97 -11.71
C ARG A 71 -7.78 -4.89 -11.90
N ARG A 72 -8.28 -4.28 -10.81
CA ARG A 72 -9.31 -3.24 -10.89
C ARG A 72 -8.76 -1.92 -11.41
N TYR A 73 -7.52 -1.58 -11.08
CA TYR A 73 -6.88 -0.32 -11.43
C TYR A 73 -5.54 -0.54 -12.18
N PRO A 74 -5.56 -1.13 -13.39
CA PRO A 74 -4.34 -1.57 -14.08
C PRO A 74 -3.38 -0.43 -14.45
N ASN A 75 -3.91 0.79 -14.60
CA ASN A 75 -3.12 1.99 -14.94
C ASN A 75 -2.50 2.68 -13.72
N SER A 76 -2.88 2.28 -12.49
CA SER A 76 -2.32 2.85 -11.27
C SER A 76 -0.94 2.29 -10.97
N HIS A 77 -0.15 3.07 -10.22
CA HIS A 77 1.11 2.63 -9.64
C HIS A 77 0.89 2.33 -8.17
N PHE A 78 1.06 1.06 -7.80
CA PHE A 78 0.91 0.60 -6.42
C PHE A 78 2.26 0.26 -5.81
N ASP A 79 2.53 0.86 -4.65
CA ASP A 79 3.63 0.45 -3.77
C ASP A 79 3.06 -0.35 -2.60
N PHE A 80 3.82 -1.30 -2.09
CA PHE A 80 3.45 -2.05 -0.90
C PHE A 80 4.33 -1.67 0.29
N HIS A 81 3.70 -1.53 1.46
CA HIS A 81 4.36 -1.11 2.69
C HIS A 81 4.00 -2.09 3.82
N ALA A 82 4.94 -2.99 4.13
CA ALA A 82 4.74 -4.06 5.09
C ALA A 82 5.33 -3.73 6.47
N HIS A 83 4.57 -4.02 7.52
CA HIS A 83 5.08 -4.11 8.88
C HIS A 83 5.40 -5.57 9.26
N ASN A 84 6.34 -5.75 10.18
CA ASN A 84 6.93 -7.05 10.53
C ASN A 84 6.39 -7.68 11.82
N ASP A 85 5.16 -7.36 12.22
CA ASP A 85 4.55 -7.82 13.48
C ASP A 85 4.53 -9.34 13.66
N TYR A 86 4.49 -10.10 12.57
CA TYR A 86 4.54 -11.57 12.58
C TYR A 86 5.77 -12.16 11.88
N ASP A 87 6.82 -11.36 11.67
CA ASP A 87 8.01 -11.73 10.88
C ASP A 87 7.73 -12.12 9.42
N LEU A 88 6.61 -11.60 8.88
CA LEU A 88 6.16 -11.90 7.52
C LEU A 88 6.42 -10.77 6.52
N ALA A 89 6.99 -9.64 6.93
CA ALA A 89 7.09 -8.45 6.06
C ALA A 89 7.87 -8.71 4.77
N VAL A 90 8.95 -9.51 4.84
CA VAL A 90 9.74 -9.91 3.66
C VAL A 90 8.92 -10.80 2.73
N SER A 91 8.25 -11.81 3.29
CA SER A 91 7.42 -12.74 2.51
C SER A 91 6.22 -12.03 1.87
N ASN A 92 5.59 -11.09 2.57
CA ASN A 92 4.51 -10.25 2.06
C ASN A 92 5.03 -9.29 0.97
N SER A 93 6.24 -8.74 1.13
CA SER A 93 6.88 -7.91 0.10
C SER A 93 7.10 -8.67 -1.20
N LEU A 94 7.61 -9.91 -1.12
CA LEU A 94 7.76 -10.79 -2.28
C LEU A 94 6.38 -11.11 -2.92
N ALA A 95 5.39 -11.44 -2.10
CA ALA A 95 4.02 -11.70 -2.56
C ALA A 95 3.41 -10.50 -3.30
N ALA A 96 3.65 -9.28 -2.80
CA ALA A 96 3.18 -8.05 -3.43
C ALA A 96 3.83 -7.82 -4.81
N VAL A 97 5.15 -8.01 -4.93
CA VAL A 97 5.86 -7.90 -6.22
C VAL A 97 5.32 -8.91 -7.23
N LEU A 98 5.18 -10.19 -6.83
CA LEU A 98 4.61 -11.25 -7.68
C LEU A 98 3.15 -10.96 -8.10
N SER A 99 2.49 -10.05 -7.39
CA SER A 99 1.11 -9.65 -7.63
C SER A 99 0.97 -8.31 -8.38
N GLY A 100 2.09 -7.68 -8.75
CA GLY A 100 2.12 -6.48 -9.58
C GLY A 100 2.38 -5.17 -8.83
N ALA A 101 2.82 -5.21 -7.57
CA ALA A 101 3.42 -4.03 -6.94
C ALA A 101 4.60 -3.52 -7.78
N LYS A 102 4.69 -2.20 -7.93
CA LYS A 102 5.75 -1.53 -8.71
C LYS A 102 6.79 -0.83 -7.82
N GLY A 103 6.56 -0.81 -6.52
CA GLY A 103 7.49 -0.32 -5.50
C GLY A 103 7.26 -1.01 -4.15
N LEU A 104 8.30 -1.00 -3.32
CA LEU A 104 8.28 -1.54 -1.96
C LEU A 104 8.83 -0.48 -1.00
N HIS A 105 8.23 -0.40 0.18
CA HIS A 105 8.71 0.43 1.27
C HIS A 105 9.41 -0.43 2.31
N VAL A 106 10.63 -0.03 2.66
CA VAL A 106 11.54 -0.78 3.53
C VAL A 106 12.35 0.20 4.37
N THR A 107 12.94 -0.29 5.45
CA THR A 107 13.85 0.51 6.29
C THR A 107 15.12 -0.27 6.65
N VAL A 108 16.20 0.46 6.90
CA VAL A 108 17.46 -0.14 7.37
C VAL A 108 17.20 -0.84 8.70
N ASN A 109 17.64 -2.11 8.79
CA ASN A 109 17.43 -2.99 9.95
C ASN A 109 15.96 -3.19 10.36
N GLY A 110 15.01 -2.92 9.46
CA GLY A 110 13.58 -3.01 9.76
C GLY A 110 13.11 -1.94 10.75
N LEU A 111 13.86 -0.85 10.95
CA LEU A 111 13.49 0.21 11.88
C LEU A 111 12.06 0.73 11.63
N GLY A 112 11.27 0.87 12.70
CA GLY A 112 9.91 1.37 12.66
C GLY A 112 9.23 1.19 14.01
N GLU A 113 7.96 1.60 14.11
CA GLU A 113 7.15 1.34 15.29
C GLU A 113 6.88 -0.16 15.47
N ARG A 114 6.63 -0.58 16.72
CA ARG A 114 6.35 -1.98 17.10
C ARG A 114 7.48 -2.93 16.69
N CYS A 115 7.17 -3.94 15.87
CA CYS A 115 8.13 -4.89 15.31
C CYS A 115 8.81 -4.37 14.04
N GLY A 116 8.53 -3.12 13.65
CA GLY A 116 9.22 -2.46 12.56
C GLY A 116 8.60 -2.67 11.18
N ASN A 117 9.33 -2.19 10.17
CA ASN A 117 8.98 -2.33 8.75
C ASN A 117 9.73 -3.50 8.12
N ALA A 118 9.43 -3.82 6.86
CA ALA A 118 10.25 -4.73 6.07
C ALA A 118 11.74 -4.33 6.07
N PRO A 119 12.66 -5.21 6.52
CA PRO A 119 14.07 -4.89 6.61
C PRO A 119 14.73 -4.85 5.23
N LEU A 120 15.30 -3.70 4.87
CA LEU A 120 15.88 -3.41 3.55
C LEU A 120 16.88 -4.48 3.07
N ALA A 121 17.74 -4.99 3.96
CA ALA A 121 18.78 -5.95 3.55
C ALA A 121 18.23 -7.35 3.22
N SER A 122 17.01 -7.66 3.66
CA SER A 122 16.39 -8.98 3.48
C SER A 122 15.34 -9.01 2.35
N VAL A 123 14.97 -7.83 1.82
CA VAL A 123 14.04 -7.65 0.70
C VAL A 123 14.84 -7.50 -0.59
#